data_AF-A4WZ00-F1
#
_entry.id   AF-A4WZ00-F1
#
_cell.length_a   1.000
_cell.length_b   1.000
_cell.length_c   1.000
_cell.angle_alpha   90.00
_cell.angle_beta   90.00
_cell.angle_gamma   90.00
#
_symmetry.space_group_name_H-M   'P 1'
#
loop_
_entity.id
_entity.type
_entity.pdbx_description
1 polymer ?
#
loop_
_entity_poly.entity_id
_entity_poly.type
_entity_poly.pdbx_seq_one_letter_code
_entity_poly.pdbx_strand_id
1 'polypeptide(L)'
;MVPTGVYSARLTSLTDLPEGGTIAIPNDPSNAARALFLLEKAGVIRLKEGAGITATVLDLAGNPRNLHFVELDAAQLPTSLPDVDAAVITLNYAVLAGLDPKTALILEDEHSRWHLVWATRRDNADDPRLKAFIDLYRSAEVKEFILTRFDGTILPTW
;
A
#
# COMPACT_ATOMS: atom_id res chain seq x y z
N MET A 1 -10.19 -1.11 -4.52
CA MET A 1 -9.06 -0.83 -3.63
C MET A 1 -8.14 -2.04 -3.66
N VAL A 2 -6.85 -1.75 -3.79
CA VAL A 2 -5.78 -2.74 -3.90
C VAL A 2 -4.86 -2.46 -2.72
N PRO A 3 -4.93 -3.24 -1.63
CA PRO A 3 -4.21 -2.95 -0.40
C PRO A 3 -2.70 -2.84 -0.57
N THR A 4 -2.06 -2.14 0.35
CA THR A 4 -0.61 -2.22 0.59
C THR A 4 -0.41 -2.90 1.93
N GLY A 5 0.59 -3.77 2.02
CA GLY A 5 0.87 -4.52 3.24
C GLY A 5 2.28 -4.26 3.73
N VAL A 6 2.49 -4.45 5.04
CA VAL A 6 3.85 -4.53 5.61
C VAL A 6 4.19 -6.00 5.80
N TYR A 7 5.31 -6.43 5.24
CA TYR A 7 5.76 -7.82 5.27
C TYR A 7 7.13 -7.91 5.94
N SER A 8 7.42 -9.08 6.51
CA SER A 8 8.74 -9.40 7.04
C SER A 8 9.07 -10.86 6.77
N ALA A 9 10.36 -11.15 6.54
CA ALA A 9 10.86 -12.52 6.50
C ALA A 9 11.13 -13.11 7.90
N ARG A 10 11.17 -12.26 8.94
CA ARG A 10 11.66 -12.63 10.29
C ARG A 10 10.70 -12.27 11.41
N LEU A 11 9.93 -11.19 11.27
CA LEU A 11 9.03 -10.70 12.30
C LEU A 11 7.63 -11.30 12.13
N THR A 12 6.95 -11.49 13.27
CA THR A 12 5.55 -11.91 13.33
C THR A 12 4.60 -10.76 13.70
N SER A 13 5.14 -9.66 14.21
CA SER A 13 4.41 -8.45 14.54
C SER A 13 5.31 -7.22 14.34
N LEU A 14 4.71 -6.07 14.02
CA LEU A 14 5.42 -4.79 13.97
C LEU A 14 5.89 -4.33 15.36
N THR A 15 5.33 -4.86 16.44
CA THR A 15 5.83 -4.62 17.81
C THR A 15 7.21 -5.22 18.05
N ASP A 16 7.59 -6.21 17.24
CA ASP A 16 8.85 -6.95 17.35
C ASP A 16 10.00 -6.26 16.60
N LEU A 17 9.72 -5.12 15.94
CA LEU A 17 10.75 -4.31 15.29
C LEU A 17 11.84 -3.92 16.30
N PRO A 18 13.13 -4.22 16.00
CA PRO A 18 14.21 -3.85 16.89
C PRO A 18 14.40 -2.32 16.94
N GLU A 19 15.03 -1.85 18.01
CA GLU A 19 15.57 -0.49 18.06
C GLU A 19 16.58 -0.32 16.90
N GLY A 20 16.46 0.76 16.12
CA GLY A 20 17.28 0.97 14.93
C GLY A 20 16.92 0.06 13.75
N GLY A 21 15.76 -0.63 13.79
CA GLY A 21 15.34 -1.53 12.73
C GLY A 21 15.15 -0.83 11.38
N THR A 22 15.37 -1.55 10.30
CA THR A 22 15.31 -1.04 8.92
C THR A 22 14.00 -1.45 8.23
N ILE A 23 13.27 -0.46 7.70
CA ILE A 23 12.05 -0.66 6.92
C ILE A 23 12.28 -0.19 5.49
N ALA A 24 12.09 -1.07 4.52
CA ALA A 24 12.07 -0.71 3.11
C ALA A 24 10.71 -0.14 2.69
N ILE A 25 10.73 0.99 1.98
CA ILE A 25 9.53 1.65 1.45
C ILE A 25 9.71 1.98 -0.04
N PRO A 26 8.62 2.16 -0.81
CA PRO A 26 8.70 2.63 -2.18
C PRO A 26 9.42 3.98 -2.28
N ASN A 27 10.17 4.22 -3.35
CA ASN A 27 10.88 5.47 -3.62
C ASN A 27 10.09 6.48 -4.45
N ASP A 28 8.92 6.11 -4.98
CA ASP A 28 8.03 7.06 -5.63
C ASP A 28 7.23 7.86 -4.58
N PRO A 29 7.02 9.18 -4.74
CA PRO A 29 6.46 10.03 -3.68
C PRO A 29 5.10 9.59 -3.15
N SER A 30 4.20 9.11 -4.03
CA SER A 30 2.83 8.75 -3.63
C SER A 30 2.80 7.47 -2.82
N ASN A 31 3.54 6.43 -3.23
CA ASN A 31 3.58 5.17 -2.50
C ASN A 31 4.51 5.24 -1.28
N ALA A 32 5.54 6.09 -1.29
CA ALA A 32 6.32 6.42 -0.09
C ALA A 32 5.42 7.02 0.99
N ALA A 33 4.64 8.05 0.65
CA ALA A 33 3.68 8.65 1.57
C ALA A 33 2.67 7.60 2.06
N ARG A 34 2.08 6.81 1.15
CA ARG A 34 1.16 5.72 1.51
C ARG A 34 1.77 4.75 2.51
N ALA A 35 3.02 4.36 2.32
CA ALA A 35 3.74 3.48 3.23
C ALA A 35 3.90 4.09 4.62
N LEU A 36 4.28 5.37 4.69
CA LEU A 36 4.42 6.09 5.96
C LEU A 36 3.09 6.22 6.70
N PHE A 37 1.98 6.47 6.00
CA PHE A 37 0.65 6.49 6.63
C PHE A 37 0.22 5.12 7.16
N LEU A 38 0.55 4.03 6.45
CA LEU A 38 0.28 2.68 6.94
C LEU A 38 1.09 2.37 8.21
N LEU A 39 2.35 2.80 8.27
CA LEU A 39 3.21 2.63 9.43
C LEU A 39 2.78 3.52 10.62
N GLU A 40 2.31 4.75 10.36
CA GLU A 40 1.69 5.59 11.39
C GLU A 40 0.43 4.91 11.95
N LYS A 41 -0.42 4.36 11.08
CA LYS A 41 -1.61 3.61 11.50
C LYS A 41 -1.25 2.38 12.35
N ALA A 42 -0.12 1.75 12.07
CA ALA A 42 0.42 0.65 12.88
C ALA A 42 1.04 1.12 14.22
N GLY A 43 1.14 2.43 14.45
CA GLY A 43 1.66 3.02 15.69
C GLY A 43 3.17 2.94 15.85
N VAL A 44 3.94 2.59 14.80
CA VAL A 44 5.40 2.47 14.88
C VAL A 44 6.13 3.80 14.66
N ILE A 45 5.47 4.74 13.99
CA ILE A 45 5.93 6.12 13.78
C ILE A 45 4.76 7.09 13.96
N ARG A 46 5.06 8.39 13.95
CA ARG A 46 4.08 9.47 13.87
C ARG A 46 4.52 10.47 12.81
N LEU A 47 3.63 10.88 11.93
CA LEU A 47 3.85 11.94 10.95
C LEU A 47 3.48 13.31 11.53
N LYS A 48 4.05 14.37 10.97
CA LYS A 48 3.64 15.74 11.27
C LYS A 48 2.20 15.95 10.84
N GLU A 49 1.47 16.72 11.63
CA GLU A 49 0.11 17.14 11.27
C GLU A 49 0.13 17.87 9.92
N GLY A 50 -0.76 17.48 9.01
CA GLY A 50 -0.86 18.08 7.68
C GLY A 50 0.17 17.60 6.64
N ALA A 51 1.00 16.59 6.91
CA ALA A 51 2.00 16.08 5.95
C ALA A 51 1.41 15.65 4.58
N GLY A 52 0.12 15.27 4.56
CA GLY A 52 -0.64 15.08 3.32
C GLY A 52 -0.16 13.91 2.46
N ILE A 53 -0.63 13.83 1.21
CA ILE A 53 -0.32 12.71 0.28
C ILE A 53 1.09 12.74 -0.31
N THR A 54 1.94 13.67 0.13
CA THR A 54 3.33 13.85 -0.30
C THR A 54 4.30 13.73 0.87
N ALA A 55 3.86 13.17 2.00
CA ALA A 55 4.68 12.99 3.19
C ALA A 55 5.96 12.18 2.88
N THR A 56 7.06 12.58 3.51
CA THR A 56 8.37 11.94 3.38
C THR A 56 8.90 11.51 4.75
N VAL A 57 10.04 10.81 4.78
CA VAL A 57 10.75 10.47 6.02
C VAL A 57 11.20 11.71 6.81
N LEU A 58 11.28 12.88 6.16
CA LEU A 58 11.57 14.17 6.82
C LEU A 58 10.36 14.73 7.58
N ASP A 59 9.18 14.16 7.37
CA ASP A 59 7.91 14.56 8.00
C ASP A 59 7.55 13.70 9.20
N LEU A 60 8.49 12.93 9.74
CA LEU A 60 8.30 12.22 11.00
C LEU A 60 8.28 13.22 12.16
N ALA A 61 7.18 13.21 12.91
CA ALA A 61 7.04 13.89 14.20
C ALA A 61 7.46 12.98 15.38
N GLY A 62 7.47 11.67 15.17
CA GLY A 62 7.89 10.69 16.17
C GLY A 62 8.41 9.41 15.54
N ASN A 63 9.55 8.95 16.03
CA ASN A 63 10.17 7.68 15.65
C ASN A 63 10.77 7.04 16.91
N PRO A 64 9.92 6.48 17.80
CA PRO A 64 10.32 6.07 19.15
C PRO A 64 11.34 4.92 19.18
N ARG A 65 11.43 4.14 18.09
CA ARG A 65 12.38 3.03 17.93
C ARG A 65 13.59 3.37 17.05
N ASN A 66 13.77 4.65 16.74
CA ASN A 66 14.82 5.14 15.85
C ASN A 66 14.95 4.35 14.53
N LEU A 67 13.81 3.98 13.94
CA LEU A 67 13.73 3.18 12.72
C LEU A 67 14.44 3.87 11.56
N HIS A 68 15.12 3.09 10.73
CA HIS A 68 15.76 3.52 9.49
C HIS A 68 14.86 3.18 8.30
N PHE A 69 14.75 4.11 7.35
CA PHE A 69 13.96 3.93 6.15
C PHE A 69 14.88 3.84 4.94
N VAL A 70 14.72 2.78 4.15
CA VAL A 70 15.41 2.63 2.86
C VAL A 70 14.40 2.71 1.74
N GLU A 71 14.58 3.68 0.86
CA GLU A 71 13.70 3.92 -0.28
C GLU A 71 14.19 3.11 -1.48
N LEU A 72 13.35 2.19 -1.97
CA LEU A 72 13.66 1.28 -3.08
C LEU A 72 12.63 1.39 -4.20
N ASP A 73 13.01 0.98 -5.40
CA ASP A 73 12.03 0.75 -6.46
C ASP A 73 11.02 -0.31 -6.00
N ALA A 74 9.73 -0.08 -6.28
CA ALA A 74 8.67 -0.94 -5.77
C ALA A 74 8.82 -2.42 -6.17
N ALA A 75 9.45 -2.70 -7.32
CA ALA A 75 9.74 -4.06 -7.77
C ALA A 75 10.82 -4.77 -6.93
N GLN A 76 11.66 -4.01 -6.23
CA GLN A 76 12.75 -4.56 -5.41
C GLN A 76 12.33 -4.88 -3.97
N LEU A 77 11.20 -4.33 -3.51
CA LEU A 77 10.76 -4.46 -2.11
C LEU A 77 10.56 -5.93 -1.69
N PRO A 78 9.92 -6.81 -2.46
CA PRO A 78 9.79 -8.22 -2.07
C PRO A 78 11.14 -8.92 -1.93
N THR A 79 12.07 -8.67 -2.86
CA THR A 79 13.40 -9.29 -2.84
C THR A 79 14.30 -8.74 -1.74
N SER A 80 13.99 -7.57 -1.17
CA SER A 80 14.74 -6.97 -0.07
C SER A 80 14.44 -7.57 1.30
N LEU A 81 13.34 -8.33 1.45
CA LEU A 81 12.89 -8.88 2.75
C LEU A 81 13.97 -9.65 3.54
N PRO A 82 14.93 -10.37 2.91
CA PRO A 82 16.03 -11.02 3.64
C PRO A 82 17.10 -10.06 4.21
N ASP A 83 17.12 -8.80 3.78
CA ASP A 83 18.14 -7.80 4.13
C ASP A 83 17.61 -6.67 5.03
N VAL A 84 16.28 -6.56 5.18
CA VAL A 84 15.61 -5.59 6.05
C VAL A 84 14.80 -6.28 7.15
N ASP A 85 14.29 -5.50 8.11
CA ASP A 85 13.41 -6.02 9.17
C ASP A 85 11.96 -6.11 8.71
N ALA A 86 11.52 -5.15 7.90
CA ALA A 86 10.22 -5.16 7.23
C ALA A 86 10.26 -4.39 5.91
N ALA A 87 9.31 -4.65 5.02
CA ALA A 87 9.11 -3.88 3.80
C ALA A 87 7.63 -3.57 3.59
N VAL A 88 7.32 -2.37 3.11
CA VAL A 88 5.97 -1.95 2.76
C VAL A 88 5.72 -2.18 1.28
N ILE A 89 4.95 -3.19 0.92
CA ILE A 89 4.84 -3.73 -0.45
C ILE A 89 3.41 -3.57 -0.98
N THR A 90 3.25 -3.03 -2.19
CA THR A 90 1.95 -2.96 -2.86
C THR A 90 1.49 -4.34 -3.33
N LEU A 91 0.17 -4.61 -3.31
CA LEU A 91 -0.38 -5.95 -3.57
C LEU A 91 0.14 -6.60 -4.87
N ASN A 92 0.25 -5.84 -5.96
CA ASN A 92 0.70 -6.38 -7.24
C ASN A 92 2.11 -6.98 -7.15
N TYR A 93 3.06 -6.32 -6.47
CA TYR A 93 4.42 -6.83 -6.31
C TYR A 93 4.49 -7.95 -5.28
N ALA A 94 3.67 -7.89 -4.21
CA ALA A 94 3.56 -8.98 -3.26
C ALA A 94 3.10 -10.28 -3.95
N VAL A 95 2.01 -10.22 -4.71
CA VAL A 95 1.45 -11.36 -5.45
C VAL A 95 2.43 -11.87 -6.52
N LEU A 96 3.06 -10.98 -7.29
CA LEU A 96 4.06 -11.37 -8.29
C LEU A 96 5.29 -12.07 -7.68
N ALA A 97 5.66 -11.69 -6.45
CA ALA A 97 6.73 -12.33 -5.70
C ALA A 97 6.29 -13.60 -4.94
N GLY A 98 5.02 -14.01 -5.08
CA GLY A 98 4.48 -15.19 -4.40
C GLY A 98 4.18 -14.98 -2.91
N LEU A 99 4.15 -13.74 -2.42
CA LEU A 99 3.72 -13.43 -1.06
C LEU A 99 2.20 -13.55 -0.94
N ASP A 100 1.74 -14.18 0.14
CA ASP A 100 0.33 -14.21 0.50
C ASP A 100 -0.07 -12.90 1.19
N PRO A 101 -1.03 -12.11 0.67
CA PRO A 101 -1.48 -10.89 1.32
C PRO A 101 -1.95 -11.08 2.77
N LYS A 102 -2.43 -12.28 3.12
CA LYS A 102 -2.91 -12.63 4.47
C LYS A 102 -1.78 -12.74 5.50
N THR A 103 -0.52 -12.84 5.08
CA THR A 103 0.64 -12.89 5.98
C THR A 103 1.24 -11.52 6.28
N ALA A 104 0.65 -10.44 5.73
CA ALA A 104 1.06 -9.09 6.06
C ALA A 104 0.90 -8.83 7.57
N LEU A 105 1.93 -8.23 8.20
CA LEU A 105 1.92 -7.82 9.60
C LEU A 105 0.86 -6.75 9.88
N ILE A 106 0.61 -5.91 8.87
CA ILE A 106 -0.56 -5.05 8.77
C ILE A 106 -0.91 -4.91 7.30
N LEU A 107 -2.21 -4.88 7.00
CA LEU A 107 -2.75 -4.66 5.67
C LEU A 107 -3.58 -3.38 5.66
N GLU A 108 -3.45 -2.59 4.61
CA GLU A 108 -4.31 -1.44 4.38
C GLU A 108 -5.77 -1.88 4.22
N ASP A 109 -6.69 -1.16 4.87
CA ASP A 109 -8.12 -1.47 4.88
C ASP A 109 -8.92 -0.52 3.99
N GLU A 110 -10.24 -0.79 3.88
CA GLU A 110 -11.20 -0.04 3.08
C GLU A 110 -11.23 1.47 3.32
N HIS A 111 -10.73 1.96 4.46
CA HIS A 111 -10.61 3.38 4.78
C HIS A 111 -9.38 4.06 4.15
N SER A 112 -8.63 3.34 3.30
CA SER A 112 -7.52 3.87 2.52
C SER A 112 -7.90 5.11 1.72
N ARG A 113 -7.01 6.11 1.71
CA ARG A 113 -7.14 7.28 0.83
C ARG A 113 -6.62 7.02 -0.59
N TRP A 114 -6.02 5.84 -0.85
CA TRP A 114 -5.38 5.47 -2.12
C TRP A 114 -6.25 4.53 -2.94
N HIS A 115 -7.45 4.99 -3.30
CA HIS A 115 -8.33 4.25 -4.21
C HIS A 115 -7.86 4.38 -5.67
N LEU A 116 -8.07 3.31 -6.45
CA LEU A 116 -7.86 3.36 -7.90
C LEU A 116 -8.94 4.23 -8.56
N VAL A 117 -8.54 4.99 -9.56
CA VAL A 117 -9.42 5.89 -10.32
C VAL A 117 -9.36 5.58 -11.81
N TRP A 118 -10.45 5.88 -12.51
CA TRP A 118 -10.44 5.97 -13.96
C TRP A 118 -9.79 7.29 -14.38
N ALA A 119 -8.72 7.20 -15.16
CA ALA A 119 -8.00 8.36 -15.67
C ALA A 119 -8.17 8.45 -17.19
N THR A 120 -8.41 9.66 -17.68
CA THR A 120 -8.55 9.96 -19.12
C THR A 120 -7.84 11.28 -19.41
N ARG A 121 -7.60 11.58 -20.68
CA ARG A 121 -7.29 12.96 -21.07
C ARG A 121 -8.54 13.82 -20.91
N ARG A 122 -8.34 15.11 -20.61
CA ARG A 122 -9.44 16.05 -20.36
C ARG A 122 -10.44 16.15 -21.51
N ASP A 123 -9.96 16.08 -22.75
CA ASP A 123 -10.77 16.12 -23.97
C ASP A 123 -11.63 14.86 -24.19
N ASN A 124 -11.34 13.77 -23.47
CA ASN A 124 -12.07 12.51 -23.53
C ASN A 124 -12.96 12.25 -22.30
N ALA A 125 -12.98 13.15 -21.31
CA ALA A 125 -13.68 12.91 -20.05
C ALA A 125 -15.18 12.63 -20.20
N ASP A 126 -15.80 13.18 -21.26
CA ASP A 126 -17.22 13.03 -21.54
C ASP A 126 -17.57 11.99 -22.60
N ASP A 127 -16.60 11.21 -23.09
CA ASP A 127 -16.82 10.18 -24.10
C ASP A 127 -17.86 9.15 -23.62
N PRO A 128 -19.01 9.01 -24.30
CA PRO A 128 -20.07 8.11 -23.87
C PRO A 128 -19.65 6.64 -23.84
N ARG A 129 -18.62 6.24 -24.61
CA ARG A 129 -18.08 4.88 -24.61
C ARG A 129 -17.35 4.57 -23.30
N LEU A 130 -16.66 5.56 -22.73
CA LEU A 130 -15.96 5.42 -21.45
C LEU A 130 -16.98 5.33 -20.31
N LYS A 131 -18.05 6.13 -20.34
CA LYS A 131 -19.15 6.05 -19.37
C LYS A 131 -19.82 4.68 -19.41
N ALA A 132 -20.17 4.18 -20.60
CA ALA A 132 -20.74 2.85 -20.77
C ALA A 132 -19.81 1.72 -20.27
N PHE A 133 -18.50 1.82 -20.54
CA PHE A 133 -17.53 0.86 -20.02
C PHE A 133 -17.44 0.88 -18.49
N ILE A 134 -17.43 2.07 -17.87
CA ILE A 134 -17.40 2.20 -16.41
C ILE A 134 -18.66 1.59 -15.79
N ASP A 135 -19.85 1.81 -16.38
CA ASP A 135 -21.10 1.21 -15.89
C ASP A 135 -21.07 -0.32 -15.96
N LEU A 136 -20.56 -0.88 -17.08
CA LEU A 136 -20.38 -2.32 -17.23
C LEU A 136 -19.35 -2.89 -16.23
N TYR A 137 -18.22 -2.21 -16.05
CA TYR A 137 -17.23 -2.62 -15.06
C TYR A 137 -17.79 -2.55 -13.63
N ARG A 138 -18.69 -1.59 -13.38
CA ARG A 138 -19.32 -1.41 -12.07
C ARG A 138 -20.55 -2.30 -11.85
N SER A 139 -20.80 -3.28 -12.71
CA SER A 139 -21.94 -4.19 -12.55
C SER A 139 -21.79 -5.11 -11.32
N ALA A 140 -22.91 -5.68 -10.88
CA ALA A 140 -22.91 -6.62 -9.75
C ALA A 140 -22.11 -7.89 -10.07
N GLU A 141 -22.16 -8.35 -11.32
CA GLU A 141 -21.43 -9.52 -11.81
C GLU A 141 -19.91 -9.32 -11.75
N VAL A 142 -19.41 -8.15 -12.14
CA VAL A 142 -17.98 -7.82 -12.04
C VAL A 142 -17.56 -7.67 -10.58
N LYS A 143 -18.41 -7.06 -9.75
CA LYS A 143 -18.17 -6.92 -8.31
C LYS A 143 -18.03 -8.30 -7.64
N GLU A 144 -18.96 -9.20 -7.91
CA GLU A 144 -18.95 -10.57 -7.40
C GLU A 144 -17.76 -11.37 -7.92
N PHE A 145 -17.44 -11.23 -9.21
CA PHE A 145 -16.24 -11.83 -9.79
C PHE A 145 -14.98 -11.40 -9.06
N ILE A 146 -14.80 -10.11 -8.76
CA ILE A 146 -13.61 -9.62 -8.05
C ILE A 146 -13.55 -10.20 -6.64
N LEU A 147 -14.65 -10.17 -5.89
CA LEU A 147 -14.70 -10.69 -4.52
C LEU A 147 -14.34 -12.18 -4.47
N THR A 148 -14.88 -12.97 -5.39
CA THR A 148 -14.62 -14.42 -5.47
C THR A 148 -13.22 -14.72 -6.01
N ARG A 149 -12.81 -14.08 -7.11
CA ARG A 149 -11.56 -14.41 -7.82
C ARG A 149 -10.32 -14.09 -6.99
N PHE A 150 -10.40 -13.03 -6.20
CA PHE A 150 -9.31 -12.53 -5.38
C PHE A 150 -9.49 -12.83 -3.89
N ASP A 151 -10.49 -13.64 -3.53
CA ASP A 151 -10.73 -14.09 -2.14
C ASP A 151 -10.70 -12.93 -1.13
N GLY A 152 -11.36 -11.82 -1.47
CA GLY A 152 -11.40 -10.60 -0.65
C GLY A 152 -10.10 -9.79 -0.57
N THR A 153 -8.99 -10.20 -1.21
CA THR A 153 -7.72 -9.42 -1.20
C THR A 153 -7.77 -8.15 -2.05
N ILE A 154 -8.68 -8.10 -3.03
CA ILE A 154 -9.03 -6.88 -3.78
C ILE A 154 -10.47 -6.53 -3.43
N LEU A 155 -10.68 -5.29 -2.98
CA LEU A 155 -11.98 -4.81 -2.52
C LEU A 155 -12.60 -3.86 -3.56
N PRO A 156 -13.74 -4.18 -4.19
CA PRO A 156 -14.46 -3.22 -5.02
C PRO A 156 -14.87 -1.98 -4.21
N THR A 157 -14.81 -0.78 -4.83
CA THR A 157 -15.09 0.51 -4.16
C THR A 157 -16.27 1.25 -4.77
N TRP A 158 -17.17 0.53 -5.43
CA TRP A 158 -18.44 1.02 -5.98
C TRP A 158 -19.56 0.09 -5.54
#